data_AF-A0A3A8IYN6-F1
#
_entry.id   AF-A0A3A8IYN6-F1
#
_cell.length_a   1.000
_cell.length_b   1.000
_cell.length_c   1.000
_cell.angle_alpha   90.00
_cell.angle_beta   90.00
_cell.angle_gamma   90.00
#
_symmetry.space_group_name_H-M   'P 1'
#
loop_
_entity.id
_entity.type
_entity.pdbx_description
1 polymer ?
#
loop_
_entity_poly.entity_id
_entity_poly.type
_entity_poly.pdbx_seq_one_letter_code
_entity_poly.pdbx_strand_id
1 'polypeptide(L)'
;MKLNLKRWLCVGAFVVAVPAWADAPTPVDCGTVECEGIREMKSLYAAEMAYFGERDFFTGDMAQLAFADFAPAACANGTRAPVPGPGWVSGCHFAYKVTAITPYPSPSFTAVAQGAAGTPAAGIKLQIGTHPVSGILHWLERNGVRRYVDAAECLPAQSFVCDAQLREGTFGIQALYTAEQSYMAEKDRYTSNYAQLGFMPFGCADGTRAPVPDASWIGGCKFIFRADVTGPFSVNLTARAVAGALQGTVVTKVEHGDLVVTPVYSSVCR
;
A
#
# COMPACT_ATOMS: atom_id res chain seq x y z
N MET A 1 -37.40 37.93 24.07
CA MET A 1 -37.70 36.64 24.73
C MET A 1 -38.34 35.71 23.70
N LYS A 2 -37.68 34.56 23.39
CA LYS A 2 -38.17 33.38 22.63
C LYS A 2 -38.56 33.61 21.14
N LEU A 3 -38.36 32.70 20.19
CA LEU A 3 -37.42 31.59 19.93
C LEU A 3 -37.65 31.21 18.45
N ASN A 4 -36.59 30.80 17.76
CA ASN A 4 -36.50 30.22 16.41
C ASN A 4 -37.70 29.35 15.95
N LEU A 5 -37.99 29.32 14.63
CA LEU A 5 -37.80 28.10 13.82
C LEU A 5 -37.86 28.30 12.29
N LYS A 6 -36.91 27.62 11.63
CA LYS A 6 -36.67 27.36 10.21
C LYS A 6 -37.92 27.03 9.36
N ARG A 7 -37.89 27.44 8.09
CA ARG A 7 -38.33 26.59 6.97
C ARG A 7 -37.61 26.95 5.68
N TRP A 8 -36.83 26.00 5.16
CA TRP A 8 -36.27 26.00 3.82
C TRP A 8 -37.32 25.48 2.84
N LEU A 9 -37.46 26.15 1.70
CA LEU A 9 -38.15 25.68 0.50
C LEU A 9 -37.24 26.05 -0.68
N CYS A 10 -36.61 25.05 -1.29
CA CYS A 10 -35.96 25.20 -2.59
C CYS A 10 -36.98 24.84 -3.68
N VAL A 11 -37.33 25.81 -4.52
CA VAL A 11 -38.08 25.61 -5.76
C VAL A 11 -37.20 26.03 -6.93
N GLY A 12 -36.96 25.08 -7.83
CA GLY A 12 -36.81 25.26 -9.28
C GLY A 12 -35.59 25.98 -9.85
N ALA A 13 -34.83 25.28 -10.70
CA ALA A 13 -34.76 25.58 -12.13
C ALA A 13 -33.81 24.60 -12.85
N PHE A 14 -34.32 23.92 -13.87
CA PHE A 14 -33.52 23.31 -14.93
C PHE A 14 -33.08 24.41 -15.90
N VAL A 15 -31.77 24.55 -16.12
CA VAL A 15 -31.21 25.07 -17.37
C VAL A 15 -30.00 24.22 -17.71
N VAL A 16 -30.05 23.59 -18.88
CA VAL A 16 -28.98 22.79 -19.47
C VAL A 16 -27.94 23.77 -20.03
N ALA A 17 -26.78 23.83 -19.39
CA ALA A 17 -25.56 24.35 -19.99
C ALA A 17 -24.50 23.27 -19.79
N VAL A 18 -24.01 22.70 -20.90
CA VAL A 18 -22.85 21.81 -20.89
C VAL A 18 -21.62 22.72 -20.85
N PRO A 19 -20.79 22.73 -19.79
CA PRO A 19 -19.44 23.22 -19.95
C PRO A 19 -18.54 22.07 -20.39
N ALA A 20 -17.62 22.42 -21.28
CA ALA A 20 -16.50 21.62 -21.72
C ALA A 20 -15.92 20.76 -20.60
N TRP A 21 -15.65 19.49 -20.95
CA TRP A 21 -14.80 18.61 -20.18
C TRP A 21 -13.39 19.21 -20.22
N ALA A 22 -13.12 20.15 -19.31
CA ALA A 22 -11.77 20.40 -18.88
C ALA A 22 -11.34 19.11 -18.19
N ASP A 23 -10.24 18.51 -18.65
CA ASP A 23 -9.51 17.50 -17.90
C ASP A 23 -9.28 18.05 -16.49
N ALA A 24 -10.08 17.57 -15.56
CA ALA A 24 -9.93 17.92 -14.16
C ALA A 24 -8.56 17.36 -13.72
N PRO A 25 -7.64 18.19 -13.22
CA PRO A 25 -6.44 17.66 -12.56
C PRO A 25 -6.95 16.77 -11.43
N THR A 26 -6.53 15.50 -11.44
CA THR A 26 -6.91 14.54 -10.40
C THR A 26 -6.64 15.16 -9.03
N PRO A 27 -7.67 15.37 -8.18
CA PRO A 27 -7.44 15.97 -6.88
C PRO A 27 -6.59 15.01 -6.04
N VAL A 28 -5.36 15.41 -5.76
CA VAL A 28 -4.59 14.90 -4.63
C VAL A 28 -5.26 15.45 -3.36
N ASP A 29 -6.44 14.94 -3.02
CA ASP A 29 -7.07 15.25 -1.73
C ASP A 29 -8.02 14.13 -1.30
N CYS A 30 -7.44 13.03 -0.81
CA CYS A 30 -8.19 11.92 -0.22
C CYS A 30 -7.53 11.44 1.09
N GLY A 31 -6.89 12.35 1.83
CA GLY A 31 -6.31 12.07 3.14
C GLY A 31 -5.54 13.28 3.69
N THR A 32 -5.34 13.32 5.01
CA THR A 32 -4.52 14.36 5.66
C THR A 32 -3.12 14.45 5.02
N VAL A 33 -2.34 15.51 5.28
CA VAL A 33 -0.98 15.64 4.71
C VAL A 33 -0.10 14.39 4.91
N GLU A 34 -0.34 13.64 5.99
CA GLU A 34 0.34 12.39 6.33
C GLU A 34 0.14 11.30 5.27
N CYS A 35 -0.92 11.40 4.49
CA CYS A 35 -1.30 10.44 3.47
C CYS A 35 -0.48 10.47 2.21
N GLU A 36 0.09 11.62 1.88
CA GLU A 36 1.19 11.63 0.94
C GLU A 36 2.35 10.78 1.47
N GLY A 37 2.83 11.08 2.68
CA GLY A 37 3.96 10.39 3.29
C GLY A 37 3.76 8.87 3.39
N ILE A 38 2.57 8.42 3.83
CA ILE A 38 2.23 7.00 3.93
C ILE A 38 2.22 6.33 2.55
N ARG A 39 1.56 6.95 1.56
CA ARG A 39 1.47 6.40 0.19
C ARG A 39 2.84 6.27 -0.45
N GLU A 40 3.66 7.31 -0.38
CA GLU A 40 4.97 7.29 -1.02
C GLU A 40 5.94 6.37 -0.26
N MET A 41 5.87 6.26 1.07
CA MET A 41 6.66 5.27 1.81
C MET A 41 6.30 3.83 1.41
N LYS A 42 5.02 3.54 1.17
CA LYS A 42 4.61 2.24 0.62
C LYS A 42 5.21 2.00 -0.78
N SER A 43 5.19 3.02 -1.63
CA SER A 43 5.79 2.96 -2.98
C SER A 43 7.29 2.69 -2.91
N LEU A 44 8.00 3.38 -2.01
CA LEU A 44 9.42 3.15 -1.75
C LEU A 44 9.69 1.70 -1.34
N TYR A 45 8.88 1.16 -0.43
CA TYR A 45 9.02 -0.22 -0.01
C TYR A 45 8.84 -1.20 -1.16
N ALA A 46 7.81 -1.02 -1.98
CA ALA A 46 7.57 -1.86 -3.15
C ALA A 46 8.74 -1.79 -4.14
N ALA A 47 9.32 -0.60 -4.35
CA ALA A 47 10.46 -0.41 -5.22
C ALA A 47 11.74 -1.10 -4.70
N GLU A 48 12.02 -1.03 -3.40
CA GLU A 48 13.14 -1.77 -2.79
C GLU A 48 12.97 -3.28 -2.90
N MET A 49 11.75 -3.79 -2.71
CA MET A 49 11.49 -5.22 -2.86
C MET A 49 11.63 -5.69 -4.31
N ALA A 50 11.18 -4.88 -5.28
CA ALA A 50 11.38 -5.14 -6.70
C ALA A 50 12.88 -5.10 -7.05
N TYR A 51 13.61 -4.10 -6.54
CA TYR A 51 15.05 -3.98 -6.73
C TYR A 51 15.79 -5.20 -6.16
N PHE A 52 15.45 -5.60 -4.93
CA PHE A 52 16.02 -6.77 -4.29
C PHE A 52 15.73 -8.04 -5.10
N GLY A 53 14.51 -8.21 -5.63
CA GLY A 53 14.16 -9.36 -6.46
C GLY A 53 14.95 -9.46 -7.77
N GLU A 54 15.45 -8.35 -8.32
CA GLU A 54 16.28 -8.33 -9.54
C GLU A 54 17.79 -8.41 -9.24
N ARG A 55 18.23 -7.82 -8.12
CA ARG A 55 19.66 -7.57 -7.84
C ARG A 55 20.21 -8.36 -6.67
N ASP A 56 19.36 -9.02 -5.88
CA ASP A 56 19.70 -9.74 -4.64
C ASP A 56 20.30 -8.87 -3.52
N PHE A 57 20.15 -7.56 -3.57
CA PHE A 57 20.52 -6.62 -2.48
C PHE A 57 19.64 -5.38 -2.50
N PHE A 58 19.51 -4.66 -1.38
CA PHE A 58 18.83 -3.36 -1.29
C PHE A 58 19.76 -2.20 -1.66
N THR A 59 19.23 -1.07 -2.12
CA THR A 59 20.06 0.06 -2.59
C THR A 59 19.84 1.35 -1.82
N GLY A 60 20.92 2.03 -1.44
CA GLY A 60 20.82 3.36 -0.84
C GLY A 60 20.63 4.47 -1.88
N ASP A 61 20.79 4.11 -3.16
CA ASP A 61 20.72 5.03 -4.27
C ASP A 61 19.28 5.15 -4.77
N MET A 62 18.60 6.19 -4.29
CA MET A 62 17.21 6.48 -4.65
C MET A 62 17.00 6.66 -6.16
N ALA A 63 18.05 7.02 -6.93
CA ALA A 63 17.94 7.15 -8.37
C ALA A 63 17.78 5.78 -9.06
N GLN A 64 18.33 4.73 -8.46
CA GLN A 64 18.16 3.37 -8.97
C GLN A 64 16.76 2.85 -8.72
N LEU A 65 16.08 3.28 -7.65
CA LEU A 65 14.68 2.88 -7.42
C LEU A 65 13.70 3.43 -8.47
N ALA A 66 14.13 4.36 -9.32
CA ALA A 66 13.33 4.87 -10.42
C ALA A 66 12.96 3.80 -11.47
N PHE A 67 13.76 2.72 -11.62
CA PHE A 67 13.35 1.64 -12.54
C PHE A 67 12.18 0.82 -12.01
N ALA A 68 11.94 0.85 -10.70
CA ALA A 68 10.79 0.25 -10.05
C ALA A 68 9.68 1.29 -9.79
N ASP A 69 9.63 2.32 -10.64
CA ASP A 69 8.63 3.40 -10.65
C ASP A 69 8.50 4.19 -9.34
N PHE A 70 9.54 4.21 -8.50
CA PHE A 70 9.57 5.10 -7.34
C PHE A 70 9.83 6.54 -7.77
N ALA A 71 8.76 7.27 -8.02
CA ALA A 71 8.78 8.70 -8.36
C ALA A 71 7.68 9.45 -7.59
N PRO A 72 7.97 9.94 -6.36
CA PRO A 72 7.01 10.71 -5.59
C PRO A 72 6.40 11.87 -6.39
N ALA A 73 5.10 12.05 -6.29
CA ALA A 73 4.39 13.09 -7.04
C ALA A 73 4.83 14.50 -6.60
N ALA A 74 4.91 15.43 -7.57
CA ALA A 74 5.00 16.86 -7.26
C ALA A 74 3.63 17.39 -6.77
N CYS A 75 3.62 18.58 -6.18
CA CYS A 75 2.38 19.28 -5.89
C CYS A 75 1.64 19.65 -7.19
N ALA A 76 0.34 19.98 -7.09
CA ALA A 76 -0.49 20.31 -8.26
C ALA A 76 0.04 21.53 -9.07
N ASN A 77 0.75 22.45 -8.42
CA ASN A 77 1.43 23.59 -9.02
C ASN A 77 2.83 23.25 -9.57
N GLY A 78 3.23 21.97 -9.57
CA GLY A 78 4.54 21.49 -10.01
C GLY A 78 5.66 21.65 -8.99
N THR A 79 5.43 22.28 -7.83
CA THR A 79 6.48 22.45 -6.82
C THR A 79 6.77 21.14 -6.09
N ARG A 80 7.98 21.02 -5.56
CA ARG A 80 8.43 19.88 -4.75
C ARG A 80 8.99 20.35 -3.42
N ALA A 81 8.92 19.49 -2.42
CA ALA A 81 9.51 19.72 -1.12
C ALA A 81 11.04 19.93 -1.24
N PRO A 82 11.62 20.89 -0.50
CA PRO A 82 13.07 20.98 -0.39
C PRO A 82 13.63 19.72 0.26
N VAL A 83 14.75 19.21 -0.28
CA VAL A 83 15.42 18.03 0.26
C VAL A 83 16.48 18.41 1.31
N PRO A 84 16.64 17.65 2.41
CA PRO A 84 17.65 17.94 3.44
C PRO A 84 19.11 17.85 2.98
N GLY A 85 19.40 17.16 1.88
CA GLY A 85 20.78 16.97 1.40
C GLY A 85 20.87 15.92 0.29
N PRO A 86 22.08 15.43 -0.02
CA PRO A 86 22.29 14.42 -1.06
C PRO A 86 21.67 13.07 -0.69
N GLY A 87 21.24 12.34 -1.73
CA GLY A 87 20.60 11.02 -1.59
C GLY A 87 19.15 11.06 -1.11
N TRP A 88 18.50 12.23 -1.17
CA TRP A 88 17.07 12.38 -0.90
C TRP A 88 16.31 12.63 -2.21
N VAL A 89 15.08 12.12 -2.29
CA VAL A 89 14.14 12.40 -3.38
C VAL A 89 12.96 13.18 -2.83
N SER A 90 12.46 14.17 -3.56
CA SER A 90 11.36 15.04 -3.12
C SER A 90 10.01 14.60 -3.68
N GLY A 91 9.00 14.59 -2.83
CA GLY A 91 7.58 14.62 -3.20
C GLY A 91 7.02 16.03 -3.12
N CYS A 92 5.73 16.15 -2.82
CA CYS A 92 5.03 17.42 -2.71
C CYS A 92 5.35 18.11 -1.36
N HIS A 93 5.08 17.44 -0.24
CA HIS A 93 5.32 17.98 1.11
C HIS A 93 6.42 17.24 1.89
N PHE A 94 6.85 16.07 1.42
CA PHE A 94 7.88 15.24 2.06
C PHE A 94 9.11 15.05 1.18
N ALA A 95 10.25 14.80 1.83
CA ALA A 95 11.45 14.24 1.21
C ALA A 95 11.69 12.83 1.73
N TYR A 96 12.22 11.94 0.88
CA TYR A 96 12.38 10.51 1.14
C TYR A 96 13.83 10.06 0.99
N LYS A 97 14.27 9.13 1.83
CA LYS A 97 15.61 8.54 1.75
C LYS A 97 15.68 7.17 2.42
N VAL A 98 16.42 6.24 1.83
CA VAL A 98 16.90 5.03 2.50
C VAL A 98 18.04 5.40 3.46
N THR A 99 17.86 5.09 4.73
CA THR A 99 18.76 5.52 5.82
C THR A 99 19.80 4.47 6.19
N ALA A 100 19.48 3.19 6.07
CA ALA A 100 20.42 2.11 6.33
C ALA A 100 20.01 0.84 5.58
N ILE A 101 21.01 0.05 5.21
CA ILE A 101 20.84 -1.27 4.61
C ILE A 101 21.67 -2.25 5.42
N THR A 102 21.05 -3.36 5.77
CA THR A 102 21.71 -4.53 6.32
C THR A 102 21.87 -5.55 5.19
N PRO A 103 23.10 -6.01 4.89
CA PRO A 103 23.34 -7.03 3.88
C PRO A 103 23.01 -8.44 4.41
N TYR A 104 23.30 -9.47 3.62
CA TYR A 104 23.24 -10.88 4.05
C TYR A 104 24.00 -11.13 5.36
N PRO A 105 23.57 -12.13 6.17
CA PRO A 105 22.60 -13.19 5.85
C PRO A 105 21.13 -12.82 6.07
N SER A 106 20.83 -11.66 6.64
CA SER A 106 19.46 -11.20 6.90
C SER A 106 19.27 -9.82 6.28
N PRO A 107 19.10 -9.76 4.95
CA PRO A 107 19.04 -8.49 4.26
C PRO A 107 17.81 -7.69 4.73
N SER A 108 18.01 -6.42 5.00
CA SER A 108 16.92 -5.50 5.35
C SER A 108 17.29 -4.06 5.02
N PHE A 109 16.32 -3.15 5.05
CA PHE A 109 16.58 -1.73 4.93
C PHE A 109 15.68 -0.91 5.86
N THR A 110 16.09 0.32 6.11
CA THR A 110 15.29 1.34 6.78
C THR A 110 15.23 2.57 5.91
N ALA A 111 14.10 3.27 5.95
CA ALA A 111 13.92 4.49 5.19
C ALA A 111 13.10 5.51 5.98
N VAL A 112 13.21 6.77 5.61
CA VAL A 112 12.51 7.88 6.24
C VAL A 112 11.82 8.74 5.18
N ALA A 113 10.60 9.19 5.52
CA ALA A 113 9.99 10.37 4.93
C ALA A 113 10.02 11.50 5.94
N GLN A 114 10.53 12.66 5.55
CA GLN A 114 10.61 13.85 6.39
C GLN A 114 9.76 14.96 5.78
N GLY A 115 8.78 15.44 6.55
CA GLY A 115 7.98 16.59 6.17
C GLY A 115 8.85 17.85 6.09
N ALA A 116 8.81 18.53 4.95
CA ALA A 116 9.65 19.69 4.71
C ALA A 116 9.26 20.89 5.57
N ALA A 117 10.25 21.67 5.97
CA ALA A 117 10.00 22.92 6.70
C ALA A 117 9.17 23.88 5.83
N GLY A 118 8.21 24.57 6.45
CA GLY A 118 7.33 25.52 5.75
C GLY A 118 6.20 24.87 4.95
N THR A 119 6.05 23.53 5.00
CA THR A 119 4.89 22.83 4.42
C THR A 119 3.92 22.38 5.52
N PRO A 120 2.68 21.98 5.17
CA PRO A 120 1.76 21.38 6.13
C PRO A 120 2.29 20.09 6.79
N ALA A 121 3.31 19.46 6.20
CA ALA A 121 3.94 18.25 6.73
C ALA A 121 5.04 18.53 7.78
N ALA A 122 5.40 19.81 8.01
CA ALA A 122 6.50 20.15 8.90
C ALA A 122 6.36 19.50 10.28
N GLY A 123 7.44 18.88 10.77
CA GLY A 123 7.47 18.18 12.06
C GLY A 123 6.91 16.75 12.04
N ILE A 124 6.49 16.26 10.87
CA ILE A 124 6.08 14.86 10.67
C ILE A 124 7.26 14.06 10.12
N LYS A 125 7.50 12.89 10.70
CA LYS A 125 8.44 11.90 10.18
C LYS A 125 7.73 10.56 10.04
N LEU A 126 7.95 9.88 8.93
CA LEU A 126 7.55 8.49 8.77
C LEU A 126 8.79 7.65 8.58
N GLN A 127 8.79 6.42 9.09
CA GLN A 127 9.88 5.49 8.81
C GLN A 127 9.37 4.09 8.52
N ILE A 128 10.17 3.38 7.72
CA ILE A 128 10.09 1.94 7.48
C ILE A 128 11.16 1.28 8.34
N GLY A 129 10.79 0.19 9.00
CA GLY A 129 11.79 -0.75 9.49
C GLY A 129 11.19 -2.08 9.91
N THR A 130 12.06 -2.93 10.44
CA THR A 130 11.78 -4.35 10.68
C THR A 130 11.38 -4.59 12.13
N HIS A 131 10.24 -5.24 12.34
CA HIS A 131 9.78 -5.79 13.61
C HIS A 131 10.00 -7.31 13.63
N PRO A 132 10.58 -7.88 14.71
CA PRO A 132 10.95 -9.29 14.77
C PRO A 132 9.80 -10.27 14.51
N VAL A 133 8.56 -9.89 14.85
CA VAL A 133 7.38 -10.76 14.74
C VAL A 133 6.52 -10.41 13.53
N SER A 134 6.49 -9.13 13.16
CA SER A 134 5.51 -8.60 12.20
C SER A 134 6.09 -8.38 10.82
N GLY A 135 7.41 -8.53 10.67
CA GLY A 135 8.12 -8.15 9.46
C GLY A 135 8.23 -6.63 9.37
N ILE A 136 7.97 -6.05 8.21
CA ILE A 136 8.18 -4.61 8.00
C ILE A 136 6.96 -3.80 8.46
N LEU A 137 7.23 -2.78 9.29
CA LEU A 137 6.23 -1.86 9.84
C LEU A 137 6.53 -0.43 9.39
N HIS A 138 5.47 0.37 9.37
CA HIS A 138 5.53 1.80 9.18
C HIS A 138 5.13 2.49 10.48
N TRP A 139 5.88 3.50 10.88
CA TRP A 139 5.50 4.36 12.00
C TRP A 139 5.53 5.82 11.60
N LEU A 140 4.62 6.57 12.21
CA LEU A 140 4.49 8.01 12.06
C LEU A 140 4.82 8.65 13.39
N GLU A 141 5.75 9.59 13.35
CA GLU A 141 6.14 10.46 14.45
C GLU A 141 5.65 11.88 14.15
N ARG A 142 4.89 12.46 15.08
CA ARG A 142 4.48 13.87 15.04
C ARG A 142 4.79 14.49 16.38
N ASN A 143 5.62 15.53 16.40
CA ASN A 143 6.01 16.24 17.62
C ASN A 143 6.55 15.31 18.73
N GLY A 144 7.34 14.29 18.35
CA GLY A 144 7.91 13.32 19.29
C GLY A 144 6.98 12.20 19.74
N VAL A 145 5.70 12.22 19.34
CA VAL A 145 4.76 11.12 19.60
C VAL A 145 4.78 10.15 18.43
N ARG A 146 5.10 8.88 18.69
CA ARG A 146 5.14 7.80 17.69
C ARG A 146 3.89 6.94 17.76
N ARG A 147 3.38 6.56 16.59
CA ARG A 147 2.38 5.50 16.42
C ARG A 147 2.65 4.67 15.19
N TYR A 148 2.20 3.43 15.19
CA TYR A 148 2.16 2.62 13.99
C TYR A 148 1.11 3.16 13.03
N VAL A 149 1.43 3.11 11.73
CA VAL A 149 0.52 3.51 10.65
C VAL A 149 0.33 2.34 9.70
N ASP A 150 -0.92 2.11 9.35
CA ASP A 150 -1.25 1.13 8.33
C ASP A 150 -1.01 1.74 6.94
N ALA A 151 -0.49 0.95 6.00
CA ALA A 151 -0.26 1.42 4.63
C ALA A 151 -1.56 1.80 3.89
N ALA A 152 -2.73 1.41 4.41
CA ALA A 152 -4.06 1.74 3.92
C ALA A 152 -4.77 2.83 4.75
N GLU A 153 -4.13 3.42 5.77
CA GLU A 153 -4.72 4.44 6.64
C GLU A 153 -5.20 5.69 5.88
N CYS A 154 -4.67 5.88 4.68
CA CYS A 154 -4.73 7.12 3.93
C CYS A 154 -5.54 7.06 2.63
N LEU A 155 -6.54 6.20 2.65
CA LEU A 155 -7.58 6.12 1.63
C LEU A 155 -8.77 7.00 2.06
N PRO A 156 -9.63 7.50 1.16
CA PRO A 156 -10.74 8.39 1.54
C PRO A 156 -11.83 7.64 2.34
N ALA A 157 -12.60 8.34 3.19
CA ALA A 157 -13.68 7.81 4.06
C ALA A 157 -14.62 6.79 3.34
N GLN A 158 -14.96 7.07 2.08
CA GLN A 158 -15.81 6.25 1.22
C GLN A 158 -15.11 4.96 0.73
N SER A 159 -13.78 4.93 0.71
CA SER A 159 -12.96 3.75 0.43
C SER A 159 -12.69 2.86 1.65
N PHE A 160 -13.05 3.25 2.88
CA PHE A 160 -12.64 2.52 4.10
C PHE A 160 -13.36 1.20 4.36
N VAL A 161 -14.47 0.92 3.69
CA VAL A 161 -15.26 -0.28 4.01
C VAL A 161 -14.84 -1.44 3.11
N CYS A 162 -14.97 -1.28 1.79
CA CYS A 162 -14.63 -2.34 0.84
C CYS A 162 -13.30 -2.11 0.13
N ASP A 163 -13.14 -1.01 -0.61
CA ASP A 163 -12.03 -0.88 -1.58
C ASP A 163 -10.65 -0.87 -0.92
N ALA A 164 -10.50 -0.22 0.23
CA ALA A 164 -9.28 -0.26 1.03
C ALA A 164 -8.95 -1.66 1.53
N GLN A 165 -9.97 -2.40 1.98
CA GLN A 165 -9.79 -3.77 2.47
C GLN A 165 -9.50 -4.71 1.30
N LEU A 166 -10.20 -4.53 0.17
CA LEU A 166 -10.02 -5.35 -1.02
C LEU A 166 -8.61 -5.19 -1.59
N ARG A 167 -8.02 -3.99 -1.49
CA ARG A 167 -6.62 -3.73 -1.88
C ARG A 167 -5.62 -4.62 -1.16
N GLU A 168 -5.83 -4.94 0.11
CA GLU A 168 -4.95 -5.89 0.80
C GLU A 168 -4.99 -7.26 0.10
N GLY A 169 -6.20 -7.76 -0.17
CA GLY A 169 -6.39 -9.02 -0.89
C GLY A 169 -5.85 -8.99 -2.32
N THR A 170 -6.15 -7.94 -3.09
CA THR A 170 -5.76 -7.85 -4.51
C THR A 170 -4.28 -7.55 -4.71
N PHE A 171 -3.67 -6.67 -3.91
CA PHE A 171 -2.22 -6.47 -3.98
C PHE A 171 -1.47 -7.67 -3.43
N GLY A 172 -1.94 -8.27 -2.32
CA GLY A 172 -1.29 -9.43 -1.74
C GLY A 172 -1.31 -10.64 -2.67
N ILE A 173 -2.44 -10.93 -3.33
CA ILE A 173 -2.52 -12.05 -4.29
C ILE A 173 -1.69 -11.80 -5.55
N GLN A 174 -1.59 -10.53 -5.99
CA GLN A 174 -0.76 -10.18 -7.14
C GLN A 174 0.73 -10.30 -6.80
N ALA A 175 1.15 -9.89 -5.60
CA ALA A 175 2.52 -10.06 -5.13
C ALA A 175 2.87 -11.55 -4.97
N LEU A 176 1.95 -12.36 -4.44
CA LEU A 176 2.13 -13.82 -4.37
C LEU A 176 2.26 -14.43 -5.76
N TYR A 177 1.44 -14.00 -6.72
CA TYR A 177 1.54 -14.44 -8.11
C TYR A 177 2.89 -14.11 -8.73
N THR A 178 3.38 -12.88 -8.56
CA THR A 178 4.70 -12.48 -9.04
C THR A 178 5.80 -13.35 -8.43
N ALA A 179 5.75 -13.61 -7.11
CA ALA A 179 6.73 -14.47 -6.43
C ALA A 179 6.71 -15.91 -6.98
N GLU A 180 5.53 -16.47 -7.23
CA GLU A 180 5.37 -17.79 -7.84
C GLU A 180 5.91 -17.85 -9.27
N GLN A 181 5.67 -16.81 -10.08
CA GLN A 181 6.23 -16.71 -11.44
C GLN A 181 7.77 -16.66 -11.42
N SER A 182 8.35 -15.87 -10.51
CA SER A 182 9.80 -15.81 -10.32
C SER A 182 10.37 -17.17 -9.88
N TYR A 183 9.73 -17.83 -8.92
CA TYR A 183 10.16 -19.15 -8.45
C TYR A 183 10.02 -20.22 -9.55
N MET A 184 8.94 -20.18 -10.33
CA MET A 184 8.72 -21.04 -11.49
C MET A 184 9.83 -20.85 -12.54
N ALA A 185 10.19 -19.61 -12.86
CA ALA A 185 11.26 -19.31 -13.80
C ALA A 185 12.65 -19.82 -13.32
N GLU A 186 12.88 -19.87 -12.01
CA GLU A 186 14.17 -20.32 -11.44
C GLU A 186 14.22 -21.84 -11.19
N LYS A 187 13.13 -22.42 -10.70
CA LYS A 187 13.09 -23.81 -10.19
C LYS A 187 12.30 -24.77 -11.08
N ASP A 188 11.72 -24.26 -12.16
CA ASP A 188 10.93 -25.00 -13.13
C ASP A 188 9.72 -25.73 -12.50
N ARG A 189 9.19 -25.14 -11.41
CA ARG A 189 7.98 -25.60 -10.70
C ARG A 189 7.44 -24.50 -9.78
N TYR A 190 6.14 -24.51 -9.49
CA TYR A 190 5.55 -23.72 -8.40
C TYR A 190 5.79 -24.37 -7.02
N THR A 191 5.57 -23.61 -5.93
CA THR A 191 5.71 -24.13 -4.55
C THR A 191 4.72 -23.51 -3.59
N SER A 192 4.10 -24.32 -2.72
CA SER A 192 3.26 -23.80 -1.64
C SER A 192 4.07 -23.35 -0.40
N ASN A 193 5.40 -23.26 -0.50
CA ASN A 193 6.28 -22.87 0.61
C ASN A 193 6.61 -21.37 0.55
N TYR A 194 5.89 -20.57 1.35
CA TYR A 194 6.07 -19.11 1.38
C TYR A 194 7.48 -18.64 1.78
N ALA A 195 8.19 -19.42 2.61
CA ALA A 195 9.56 -19.08 2.98
C ALA A 195 10.52 -19.21 1.78
N GLN A 196 10.27 -20.18 0.88
CA GLN A 196 11.04 -20.32 -0.36
C GLN A 196 10.67 -19.25 -1.39
N LEU A 197 9.41 -18.79 -1.39
CA LEU A 197 8.95 -17.67 -2.23
C LEU A 197 9.44 -16.31 -1.73
N GLY A 198 9.92 -16.20 -0.48
CA GLY A 198 10.15 -14.90 0.17
C GLY A 198 8.87 -14.08 0.35
N PHE A 199 7.70 -14.71 0.28
CA PHE A 199 6.42 -14.03 0.34
C PHE A 199 5.99 -13.82 1.80
N MET A 200 5.85 -12.55 2.19
CA MET A 200 5.35 -12.16 3.50
C MET A 200 4.37 -10.98 3.33
N PRO A 201 3.04 -11.19 3.44
CA PRO A 201 2.08 -10.11 3.32
C PRO A 201 2.24 -9.11 4.47
N PHE A 202 1.75 -7.88 4.31
CA PHE A 202 1.79 -6.88 5.38
C PHE A 202 0.90 -7.31 6.56
N GLY A 203 1.45 -7.22 7.78
CA GLY A 203 0.67 -7.38 9.02
C GLY A 203 -0.11 -6.11 9.36
N CYS A 204 -0.93 -6.17 10.41
CA CYS A 204 -1.64 -5.01 10.93
C CYS A 204 -0.69 -4.01 11.60
N ALA A 205 -1.14 -2.76 11.73
CA ALA A 205 -0.38 -1.70 12.39
C ALA A 205 -0.02 -2.03 13.85
N ASP A 206 -0.83 -2.80 14.57
CA ASP A 206 -0.54 -3.25 15.93
C ASP A 206 0.49 -4.41 15.99
N GLY A 207 1.05 -4.78 14.84
CA GLY A 207 2.00 -5.88 14.70
C GLY A 207 1.35 -7.26 14.66
N THR A 208 0.03 -7.35 14.78
CA THR A 208 -0.69 -8.62 14.68
C THR A 208 -0.91 -9.05 13.23
N ARG A 209 -1.31 -10.31 13.04
CA ARG A 209 -1.70 -10.86 11.74
C ARG A 209 -3.03 -11.59 11.87
N ALA A 210 -3.77 -11.64 10.78
CA ALA A 210 -4.97 -12.45 10.66
C ALA A 210 -4.68 -13.91 11.05
N PRO A 211 -5.50 -14.52 11.91
CA PRO A 211 -5.34 -15.93 12.27
C PRO A 211 -5.55 -16.82 11.04
N VAL A 212 -4.67 -17.80 10.86
CA VAL A 212 -4.73 -18.74 9.74
C VAL A 212 -5.29 -20.10 10.18
N PRO A 213 -6.03 -20.82 9.31
CA PRO A 213 -6.58 -22.14 9.64
C PRO A 213 -5.52 -23.22 9.90
N ASP A 214 -4.45 -23.21 9.12
CA ASP A 214 -3.36 -24.19 9.14
C ASP A 214 -2.12 -23.63 8.41
N ALA A 215 -1.04 -24.42 8.34
CA ALA A 215 0.23 -24.03 7.76
C ALA A 215 0.21 -23.82 6.23
N SER A 216 -0.87 -24.18 5.52
CA SER A 216 -1.02 -23.88 4.08
C SER A 216 -1.40 -22.43 3.82
N TRP A 217 -1.70 -21.65 4.87
CA TRP A 217 -2.07 -20.25 4.78
C TRP A 217 -1.03 -19.33 5.42
N ILE A 218 -0.89 -18.12 4.88
CA ILE A 218 -0.10 -17.04 5.47
C ILE A 218 -0.97 -15.82 5.72
N GLY A 219 -0.91 -15.24 6.92
CA GLY A 219 -1.79 -14.15 7.34
C GLY A 219 -1.22 -12.78 7.07
N GLY A 220 -1.99 -11.92 6.39
CA GLY A 220 -1.80 -10.47 6.34
C GLY A 220 -2.46 -9.78 7.54
N CYS A 221 -3.04 -8.60 7.36
CA CYS A 221 -3.79 -7.91 8.41
C CYS A 221 -5.23 -8.40 8.51
N LYS A 222 -6.01 -8.31 7.42
CA LYS A 222 -7.41 -8.77 7.34
C LYS A 222 -7.60 -9.92 6.36
N PHE A 223 -6.61 -10.17 5.50
CA PHE A 223 -6.62 -11.26 4.53
C PHE A 223 -5.65 -12.36 4.93
N ILE A 224 -6.01 -13.59 4.62
CA ILE A 224 -5.12 -14.75 4.62
C ILE A 224 -4.91 -15.21 3.18
N PHE A 225 -3.72 -15.68 2.85
CA PHE A 225 -3.31 -16.04 1.50
C PHE A 225 -2.93 -17.51 1.42
N ARG A 226 -3.27 -18.15 0.31
CA ARG A 226 -2.96 -19.55 0.03
C ARG A 226 -2.52 -19.74 -1.42
N ALA A 227 -1.48 -20.54 -1.63
CA ALA A 227 -1.08 -21.07 -2.92
C ALA A 227 -1.37 -22.58 -2.98
N ASP A 228 -2.29 -22.97 -3.86
CA ASP A 228 -2.63 -24.36 -4.17
C ASP A 228 -1.91 -24.80 -5.43
N VAL A 229 -0.80 -25.52 -5.26
CA VAL A 229 -0.01 -26.08 -6.36
C VAL A 229 -0.59 -27.44 -6.75
N THR A 230 -1.31 -27.50 -7.86
CA THR A 230 -1.98 -28.72 -8.37
C THR A 230 -1.10 -29.53 -9.32
N GLY A 231 0.03 -28.97 -9.75
CA GLY A 231 1.05 -29.62 -10.55
C GLY A 231 2.31 -28.75 -10.64
N PRO A 232 3.41 -29.23 -11.23
CA PRO A 232 4.63 -28.44 -11.34
C PRO A 232 4.41 -27.13 -12.09
N PHE A 233 3.52 -27.13 -13.07
CA PHE A 233 3.16 -25.99 -13.92
C PHE A 233 1.70 -25.59 -13.71
N SER A 234 1.18 -25.65 -12.48
CA SER A 234 -0.19 -25.21 -12.21
C SER A 234 -0.35 -24.75 -10.76
N VAL A 235 -0.78 -23.50 -10.59
CA VAL A 235 -1.02 -22.88 -9.28
C VAL A 235 -2.34 -22.11 -9.27
N ASN A 236 -3.09 -22.28 -8.18
CA ASN A 236 -4.28 -21.51 -7.85
C ASN A 236 -4.03 -20.70 -6.58
N LEU A 237 -4.15 -19.39 -6.67
CA LEU A 237 -3.95 -18.49 -5.55
C LEU A 237 -5.29 -18.06 -4.99
N THR A 238 -5.36 -17.99 -3.67
CA THR A 238 -6.55 -17.56 -2.93
C THR A 238 -6.15 -16.54 -1.87
N ALA A 239 -6.83 -15.40 -1.82
CA ALA A 239 -6.81 -14.48 -0.69
C ALA A 239 -8.21 -14.39 -0.09
N ARG A 240 -8.34 -14.67 1.21
CA ARG A 240 -9.62 -14.66 1.91
C ARG A 240 -9.63 -13.60 2.99
N ALA A 241 -10.62 -12.72 2.96
CA ALA A 241 -10.89 -11.78 4.05
C ALA A 241 -11.47 -12.55 5.25
N VAL A 242 -10.78 -12.47 6.39
CA VAL A 242 -11.20 -13.13 7.64
C VAL A 242 -11.63 -12.14 8.72
N ALA A 243 -11.40 -10.85 8.51
CA ALA A 243 -11.78 -9.78 9.41
C ALA A 243 -12.20 -8.53 8.64
N GLY A 244 -12.90 -7.62 9.32
CA GLY A 244 -13.36 -6.36 8.72
C GLY A 244 -14.65 -6.50 7.93
N ALA A 245 -14.97 -5.46 7.16
CA ALA A 245 -16.24 -5.34 6.44
C ALA A 245 -16.31 -6.21 5.19
N LEU A 246 -15.16 -6.70 4.71
CA LEU A 246 -15.09 -7.67 3.63
C LEU A 246 -15.04 -9.13 4.10
N GLN A 247 -15.17 -9.43 5.39
CA GLN A 247 -15.10 -10.80 5.88
C GLN A 247 -15.97 -11.75 5.05
N GLY A 248 -15.37 -12.84 4.57
CA GLY A 248 -16.00 -13.79 3.65
C GLY A 248 -15.73 -13.53 2.16
N THR A 249 -15.17 -12.37 1.80
CA THR A 249 -14.69 -12.10 0.45
C THR A 249 -13.51 -13.00 0.11
N VAL A 250 -13.52 -13.54 -1.10
CA VAL A 250 -12.46 -14.36 -1.65
C VAL A 250 -11.98 -13.72 -2.96
N VAL A 251 -10.68 -13.49 -3.05
CA VAL A 251 -9.99 -13.14 -4.28
C VAL A 251 -9.25 -14.36 -4.76
N THR A 252 -9.44 -14.75 -6.02
CA THR A 252 -8.73 -15.88 -6.63
C THR A 252 -7.96 -15.42 -7.85
N LYS A 253 -6.81 -16.03 -8.08
CA LYS A 253 -6.06 -15.89 -9.32
C LYS A 253 -5.54 -17.27 -9.72
N VAL A 254 -5.93 -17.73 -10.89
CA VAL A 254 -5.40 -18.97 -11.49
C VAL A 254 -4.26 -18.62 -12.42
N GLU A 255 -3.43 -19.60 -12.74
CA GLU A 255 -2.36 -19.45 -13.72
C GLU A 255 -2.89 -18.92 -15.07
N HIS A 256 -2.28 -17.84 -15.58
CA HIS A 256 -2.72 -17.09 -16.77
C HIS A 256 -4.17 -16.53 -16.72
N GLY A 257 -4.87 -16.65 -15.58
CA GLY A 257 -6.22 -16.16 -15.40
C GLY A 257 -6.30 -14.73 -14.87
N ASP A 258 -7.45 -14.12 -15.13
CA ASP A 258 -7.83 -12.86 -14.51
C ASP A 258 -8.03 -13.04 -13.00
N LEU A 259 -7.83 -11.94 -12.28
CA LEU A 259 -8.13 -11.86 -10.87
C LEU A 259 -9.66 -11.80 -10.70
N VAL A 260 -10.22 -12.72 -9.91
CA VAL A 260 -11.67 -12.82 -9.66
C VAL A 260 -11.95 -12.52 -8.19
N VAL A 261 -12.95 -11.67 -7.92
CA VAL A 261 -13.40 -11.32 -6.57
C VAL A 261 -14.81 -11.83 -6.34
N THR A 262 -15.03 -12.58 -5.26
CA THR A 262 -16.33 -13.16 -4.89
C THR A 262 -16.70 -12.83 -3.45
N PRO A 263 -17.90 -12.30 -3.15
CA PRO A 263 -18.93 -11.90 -4.12
C PRO A 263 -18.53 -10.66 -4.92
N VAL A 264 -19.13 -10.50 -6.11
CA VAL A 264 -18.93 -9.31 -6.95
C VAL A 264 -19.74 -8.15 -6.35
N TYR A 265 -19.08 -7.18 -5.73
CA TYR A 265 -19.74 -6.00 -5.17
C TYR A 265 -19.99 -4.95 -6.26
N SER A 266 -21.26 -4.67 -6.58
CA SER A 266 -21.63 -3.75 -7.67
C SER A 266 -22.12 -2.36 -7.24
N SER A 267 -22.42 -2.11 -5.96
CA SER A 267 -22.99 -0.81 -5.53
C SER A 267 -22.81 -0.38 -4.07
N VAL A 268 -22.40 -1.26 -3.15
CA VAL A 268 -22.22 -0.91 -1.71
C VAL A 268 -20.82 -0.32 -1.43
N CYS A 269 -19.98 -0.28 -2.45
CA CYS A 269 -18.56 0.09 -2.39
C CYS A 269 -18.19 1.20 -3.41
N ARG A 270 -19.17 1.98 -3.89
CA ARG A 270 -18.97 3.24 -4.63
C ARG A 270 -19.31 4.42 -3.75
#